data_AF-A0AAU8M7D1-F1
#
_entry.id   AF-A0AAU8M7D1-F1
#
_cell.length_a   1.000
_cell.length_b   1.000
_cell.length_c   1.000
_cell.angle_alpha   90.00
_cell.angle_beta   90.00
_cell.angle_gamma   90.00
#
_symmetry.space_group_name_H-M   'P 1'
#
loop_
_entity.id
_entity.type
_entity.pdbx_description
1 polymer ?
#
loop_
_entity_poly.entity_id
_entity_poly.type
_entity_poly.pdbx_seq_one_letter_code
_entity_poly.pdbx_strand_id
1 'polypeptide(L)'
;MTFTETTKAIAPASSVTSKSMANGQMNSDDPKPNIQQPCPICAETRGLAEHLIEAGLAADYLGNTSSYVSEHGTATIKTETIGDWLRLAAQLEKVEVDTWKFESPDAGLYCETVGDNIDAHAKHYTTHATGLTRFMFVCNGLEEAYRFIDHLYGPLSVRKGLAKRQLKRASSLRTVALLDDLFDSKGISAAPKDFKHHCGNFIELFARYKAEHNAAVHGLDLGAESRLTYALQLVRNLRNHVAHGTFPLGPPADYGGYEDSEELVLMLKHACRVSALYIQIILRWFAQGFESYDYNSIRDAYAKEFDRFIANCTLEYVQDLHVKSEFALHKDLYDYERDEDDDD
;
A
#
# COMPACT_ATOMS: atom_id res chain seq x y z
N MET A 1 30.50 67.49 -26.67
CA MET A 1 31.08 66.16 -26.95
C MET A 1 29.94 65.26 -27.41
N THR A 2 30.10 64.75 -28.62
CA THR A 2 29.18 63.96 -29.44
C THR A 2 29.10 62.48 -29.01
N PHE A 3 28.17 61.77 -29.66
CA PHE A 3 27.96 60.31 -29.77
C PHE A 3 26.95 59.69 -28.79
N THR A 4 25.91 58.93 -29.20
CA THR A 4 25.26 58.64 -30.50
C THR A 4 23.97 57.88 -30.17
N GLU A 5 22.92 58.12 -30.94
CA GLU A 5 21.65 57.39 -30.90
C GLU A 5 21.79 55.96 -31.45
N THR A 6 20.99 55.03 -30.95
CA THR A 6 20.59 53.85 -31.75
C THR A 6 19.19 53.42 -31.34
N THR A 7 18.22 53.80 -32.17
CA THR A 7 16.82 53.39 -32.17
C THR A 7 16.71 52.00 -32.78
N LYS A 8 15.92 51.10 -32.18
CA LYS A 8 15.34 49.94 -32.90
C LYS A 8 13.85 49.85 -32.61
N ALA A 9 13.11 49.83 -33.71
CA ALA A 9 11.66 49.91 -33.80
C ALA A 9 10.96 48.62 -33.39
N ILE A 10 9.79 48.80 -32.79
CA ILE A 10 8.77 47.79 -32.50
C ILE A 10 7.88 47.65 -33.75
N ALA A 11 7.72 46.43 -34.25
CA ALA A 11 6.78 46.09 -35.32
C ALA A 11 5.43 45.63 -34.72
N PRO A 12 4.27 46.02 -35.28
CA PRO A 12 2.97 45.62 -34.78
C PRO A 12 2.54 44.27 -35.36
N ALA A 13 2.05 43.37 -34.50
CA ALA A 13 1.41 42.13 -34.92
C ALA A 13 -0.08 42.37 -35.25
N SER A 14 -0.48 41.76 -36.35
CA SER A 14 -1.72 41.88 -37.11
C SER A 14 -2.99 41.35 -36.42
N SER A 15 -4.08 42.06 -36.67
CA SER A 15 -5.49 41.69 -36.43
C SER A 15 -5.99 40.58 -37.37
N VAL A 16 -6.68 39.55 -36.86
CA VAL A 16 -7.63 38.73 -37.64
C VAL A 16 -8.79 38.22 -36.77
N THR A 17 -9.94 38.90 -36.96
CA THR A 17 -11.36 38.48 -36.95
C THR A 17 -11.90 37.39 -36.00
N SER A 18 -12.90 37.84 -35.24
CA SER A 18 -14.06 37.10 -34.75
C SER A 18 -14.87 36.44 -35.88
N LYS A 19 -15.27 35.18 -35.67
CA LYS A 19 -16.33 34.49 -36.44
C LYS A 19 -17.26 33.73 -35.49
N SER A 20 -18.46 34.28 -35.37
CA SER A 20 -19.78 33.61 -35.49
C SER A 20 -19.93 32.19 -34.98
N MET A 21 -20.81 32.04 -33.97
CA MET A 21 -21.55 30.82 -33.69
C MET A 21 -22.25 30.28 -34.95
N ALA A 22 -22.14 28.98 -35.18
CA ALA A 22 -23.03 28.23 -36.05
C ALA A 22 -23.22 26.84 -35.45
N ASN A 23 -24.49 26.50 -35.18
CA ASN A 23 -24.95 25.16 -34.83
C ASN A 23 -24.39 24.13 -35.81
N GLY A 24 -23.57 23.21 -35.31
CA GLY A 24 -23.13 22.00 -36.00
C GLY A 24 -23.73 20.79 -35.30
N GLN A 25 -24.49 20.00 -36.05
CA GLN A 25 -25.17 18.77 -35.64
C GLN A 25 -24.21 17.81 -34.92
N MET A 26 -24.67 17.22 -33.81
CA MET A 26 -24.04 16.05 -33.19
C MET A 26 -24.03 14.90 -34.22
N ASN A 27 -22.85 14.56 -34.72
CA ASN A 27 -22.63 13.34 -35.47
C ASN A 27 -22.60 12.18 -34.47
N SER A 28 -23.43 11.17 -34.67
CA SER A 28 -23.61 10.00 -33.79
C SER A 28 -22.46 8.97 -33.85
N ASP A 29 -21.27 9.39 -34.27
CA ASP A 29 -20.10 8.52 -34.49
C ASP A 29 -18.89 8.94 -33.62
N ASP A 30 -19.13 9.60 -32.49
CA ASP A 30 -18.11 9.69 -31.45
C ASP A 30 -17.79 8.27 -30.96
N PRO A 31 -16.51 7.82 -31.00
CA PRO A 31 -16.15 6.55 -30.42
C PRO A 31 -16.57 6.58 -28.95
N LYS A 32 -17.52 5.69 -28.59
CA LYS A 32 -17.95 5.50 -27.21
C LYS A 32 -16.71 5.48 -26.33
N PRO A 33 -16.67 6.26 -25.22
CA PRO A 33 -15.52 6.28 -24.34
C PRO A 33 -15.17 4.84 -24.02
N ASN A 34 -13.92 4.48 -24.30
CA ASN A 34 -13.39 3.14 -24.10
C ASN A 34 -13.59 2.81 -22.61
N ILE A 35 -14.69 2.10 -22.29
CA ILE A 35 -14.94 1.59 -20.96
C ILE A 35 -13.77 0.64 -20.72
N GLN A 36 -12.76 1.12 -19.99
CA GLN A 36 -11.61 0.31 -19.61
C GLN A 36 -12.17 -0.96 -18.98
N GLN A 37 -12.01 -2.08 -19.68
CA GLN A 37 -12.42 -3.36 -19.13
C GLN A 37 -11.69 -3.55 -17.81
N PRO A 38 -12.39 -3.97 -16.74
CA PRO A 38 -11.77 -4.15 -15.43
C PRO A 38 -10.61 -5.14 -15.56
N CYS A 39 -9.46 -4.79 -14.97
CA CYS A 39 -8.27 -5.65 -15.03
C CYS A 39 -8.60 -7.03 -14.45
N PRO A 40 -8.42 -8.13 -15.20
CA PRO A 40 -8.84 -9.46 -14.75
C PRO A 40 -8.09 -9.92 -13.50
N ILE A 41 -6.81 -9.56 -13.36
CA ILE A 41 -6.01 -9.85 -12.16
C ILE A 41 -6.60 -9.13 -10.93
N CYS A 42 -6.89 -7.84 -11.06
CA CYS A 42 -7.47 -7.05 -9.97
C CYS A 42 -8.89 -7.49 -9.61
N ALA A 43 -9.66 -8.05 -10.55
CA ALA A 43 -11.00 -8.57 -10.29
C ALA A 43 -10.97 -9.79 -9.35
N GLU A 44 -9.98 -10.66 -9.50
CA GLU A 44 -9.74 -11.84 -8.65
C GLU A 44 -8.98 -11.51 -7.35
N THR A 45 -8.54 -10.26 -7.19
CA THR A 45 -7.86 -9.80 -5.99
C THR A 45 -8.88 -9.31 -4.96
N ARG A 46 -8.74 -9.73 -3.71
CA ARG A 46 -9.55 -9.22 -2.58
C ARG A 46 -9.43 -7.71 -2.43
N GLY A 47 -10.41 -7.06 -1.82
CA GLY A 47 -10.29 -5.67 -1.38
C GLY A 47 -9.07 -5.47 -0.47
N LEU A 48 -8.57 -4.23 -0.35
CA LEU A 48 -7.39 -3.99 0.50
C LEU A 48 -7.68 -4.34 1.97
N ALA A 49 -8.84 -3.93 2.50
CA ALA A 49 -9.23 -4.25 3.86
C ALA A 49 -9.34 -5.78 4.08
N GLU A 50 -9.97 -6.49 3.14
CA GLU A 50 -10.07 -7.96 3.16
C GLU A 50 -8.70 -8.65 3.16
N HIS A 51 -7.76 -8.17 2.33
CA HIS A 51 -6.41 -8.73 2.33
C HIS A 51 -5.66 -8.47 3.64
N LEU A 52 -5.80 -7.26 4.19
CA LEU A 52 -5.17 -6.90 5.47
C LEU A 52 -5.74 -7.73 6.63
N ILE A 53 -7.05 -7.95 6.67
CA ILE A 53 -7.66 -8.78 7.72
C ILE A 53 -7.27 -10.25 7.57
N GLU A 54 -7.19 -10.79 6.35
CA GLU A 54 -6.70 -12.17 6.10
C GLU A 54 -5.26 -12.33 6.56
N ALA A 55 -4.37 -11.41 6.18
CA ALA A 55 -2.97 -11.41 6.61
C ALA A 55 -2.87 -11.27 8.14
N GLY A 56 -3.74 -10.48 8.76
CA GLY A 56 -3.78 -10.35 10.21
C GLY A 56 -4.23 -11.63 10.93
N LEU A 57 -5.31 -12.26 10.46
CA LEU A 57 -5.79 -13.52 11.01
C LEU A 57 -4.79 -14.66 10.80
N ALA A 58 -4.12 -14.72 9.65
CA ALA A 58 -3.06 -15.68 9.42
C ALA A 58 -1.90 -15.49 10.42
N ALA A 59 -1.50 -14.25 10.70
CA ALA A 59 -0.47 -13.95 11.68
C ALA A 59 -0.88 -14.38 13.11
N ASP A 60 -2.16 -14.19 13.45
CA ASP A 60 -2.73 -14.64 14.73
C ASP A 60 -2.71 -16.16 14.84
N TYR A 61 -3.18 -16.87 13.81
CA TYR A 61 -3.20 -18.34 13.82
C TYR A 61 -1.81 -18.96 13.83
N LEU A 62 -0.82 -18.31 13.22
CA LEU A 62 0.58 -18.75 13.28
C LEU A 62 1.10 -18.73 14.72
N GLY A 63 0.83 -17.68 15.49
CA GLY A 63 1.19 -17.58 16.90
C GLY A 63 2.68 -17.78 17.22
N ASN A 64 3.57 -17.49 16.26
CA ASN A 64 5.00 -17.72 16.45
C ASN A 64 5.67 -16.54 17.15
N THR A 65 6.78 -16.82 17.82
CA THR A 65 7.60 -15.80 18.49
C THR A 65 9.04 -15.83 18.03
N SER A 66 9.71 -14.68 18.09
CA SER A 66 11.15 -14.57 17.85
C SER A 66 11.80 -13.52 18.74
N SER A 67 13.13 -13.59 18.88
CA SER A 67 13.90 -12.59 19.61
C SER A 67 14.48 -11.54 18.65
N TYR A 68 14.32 -10.28 19.02
CA TYR A 68 14.90 -9.14 18.30
C TYR A 68 15.87 -8.40 19.22
N VAL A 69 17.13 -8.27 18.80
CA VAL A 69 18.16 -7.57 19.56
C VAL A 69 18.41 -6.20 18.93
N SER A 70 18.19 -5.15 19.72
CA SER A 70 18.42 -3.76 19.34
C SER A 70 19.39 -3.07 20.30
N GLU A 71 19.75 -1.82 20.00
CA GLU A 71 20.53 -0.97 20.90
C GLU A 71 19.82 -0.71 22.24
N HIS A 72 18.50 -0.83 22.28
CA HIS A 72 17.66 -0.61 23.47
C HIS A 72 17.39 -1.90 24.27
N GLY A 73 17.97 -3.03 23.87
CA GLY A 73 17.80 -4.32 24.52
C GLY A 73 17.16 -5.37 23.60
N THR A 74 16.75 -6.48 24.22
CA THR A 74 16.12 -7.61 23.53
C THR A 74 14.60 -7.55 23.71
N ALA A 75 13.87 -7.59 22.60
CA ALA A 75 12.42 -7.66 22.56
C ALA A 75 11.96 -9.04 22.05
N THR A 76 10.81 -9.50 22.51
CA THR A 76 10.13 -10.67 21.93
C THR A 76 9.13 -10.15 20.91
N ILE A 77 9.26 -10.57 19.67
CA ILE A 77 8.34 -10.25 18.58
C ILE A 77 7.38 -11.41 18.43
N LYS A 78 6.10 -11.09 18.23
CA LYS A 78 4.99 -12.02 18.10
C LYS A 78 4.31 -11.80 16.75
N THR A 79 3.94 -12.86 16.05
CA THR A 79 3.21 -12.71 14.78
C THR A 79 1.86 -12.03 14.99
N GLU A 80 1.22 -12.25 16.14
CA GLU A 80 -0.02 -11.58 16.55
C GLU A 80 0.11 -10.05 16.55
N THR A 81 1.28 -9.51 16.93
CA THR A 81 1.51 -8.04 16.91
C THR A 81 1.56 -7.49 15.48
N ILE A 82 2.00 -8.29 14.51
CA ILE A 82 1.86 -7.95 13.09
C ILE A 82 0.37 -7.90 12.74
N GLY A 83 -0.39 -8.91 13.19
CA GLY A 83 -1.82 -9.02 12.94
C GLY A 83 -2.64 -7.86 13.51
N ASP A 84 -2.35 -7.42 14.74
CA ASP A 84 -2.99 -6.27 15.38
C ASP A 84 -2.90 -4.99 14.54
N TRP A 85 -1.71 -4.69 14.00
CA TRP A 85 -1.50 -3.52 13.13
C TRP A 85 -2.28 -3.62 11.82
N LEU A 86 -2.32 -4.80 11.21
CA LEU A 86 -3.04 -5.02 9.95
C LEU A 86 -4.56 -4.97 10.14
N ARG A 87 -5.07 -5.54 11.25
CA ARG A 87 -6.47 -5.45 11.63
C ARG A 87 -6.88 -4.00 11.87
N LEU A 88 -6.07 -3.23 12.61
CA LEU A 88 -6.31 -1.80 12.82
C LEU A 88 -6.36 -1.03 11.50
N ALA A 89 -5.45 -1.33 10.56
CA ALA A 89 -5.44 -0.72 9.24
C ALA A 89 -6.66 -1.11 8.38
N ALA A 90 -7.11 -2.36 8.47
CA ALA A 90 -8.29 -2.88 7.77
C ALA A 90 -9.59 -2.25 8.29
N GLN A 91 -9.69 -2.07 9.62
CA GLN A 91 -10.86 -1.52 10.30
C GLN A 91 -10.93 0.01 10.26
N LEU A 92 -9.85 0.69 9.86
CA LEU A 92 -9.86 2.14 9.71
C LEU A 92 -10.83 2.53 8.59
N GLU A 93 -11.97 3.11 8.96
CA GLU A 93 -12.95 3.63 8.02
C GLU A 93 -12.57 5.03 7.53
N LYS A 94 -12.42 5.98 8.47
CA LYS A 94 -12.20 7.40 8.18
C LYS A 94 -11.37 8.07 9.27
N VAL A 95 -10.46 8.96 8.88
CA VAL A 95 -9.84 9.96 9.76
C VAL A 95 -10.41 11.31 9.35
N GLU A 96 -11.34 11.82 10.15
CA GLU A 96 -12.08 13.04 9.84
C GLU A 96 -11.27 14.30 10.12
N VAL A 97 -11.21 15.18 9.13
CA VAL A 97 -10.62 16.52 9.25
C VAL A 97 -11.74 17.55 9.19
N ASP A 98 -11.98 18.20 10.32
CA ASP A 98 -12.93 19.30 10.46
C ASP A 98 -12.21 20.62 10.14
N THR A 99 -12.46 21.13 8.93
CA THR A 99 -11.94 22.43 8.47
C THR A 99 -12.76 23.61 8.99
N TRP A 100 -14.00 23.40 9.42
CA TRP A 100 -14.84 24.44 10.04
C TRP A 100 -14.36 24.83 11.43
N LYS A 101 -13.65 23.95 12.12
CA LYS A 101 -13.19 24.11 13.51
C LYS A 101 -12.49 25.45 13.83
N PHE A 102 -11.79 26.03 12.87
CA PHE A 102 -11.02 27.27 13.05
C PHE A 102 -11.54 28.43 12.21
N GLU A 103 -12.66 28.24 11.52
CA GLU A 103 -13.32 29.32 10.79
C GLU A 103 -14.02 30.29 11.75
N SER A 104 -14.16 31.55 11.33
CA SER A 104 -14.93 32.52 12.11
C SER A 104 -16.35 32.00 12.34
N PRO A 105 -17.01 32.28 13.48
CA PRO A 105 -18.44 32.02 13.64
C PRO A 105 -19.29 32.65 12.53
N ASP A 106 -18.80 33.74 11.94
CA ASP A 106 -19.43 34.43 10.81
C ASP A 106 -19.12 33.76 9.46
N ALA A 107 -18.35 32.67 9.43
CA ALA A 107 -17.97 32.01 8.18
C ALA A 107 -19.16 31.34 7.49
N GLY A 108 -20.13 30.86 8.27
CA GLY A 108 -21.43 30.43 7.77
C GLY A 108 -22.33 31.57 7.26
N LEU A 109 -21.91 32.83 7.42
CA LEU A 109 -22.56 34.02 6.85
C LEU A 109 -21.90 34.48 5.55
N TYR A 110 -20.74 33.91 5.17
CA TYR A 110 -20.19 34.13 3.83
C TYR A 110 -21.12 33.50 2.77
N CYS A 111 -21.01 33.95 1.52
CA CYS A 111 -21.82 33.40 0.44
C CYS A 111 -21.61 31.88 0.29
N GLU A 112 -22.60 31.18 -0.26
CA GLU A 112 -22.65 29.72 -0.46
C GLU A 112 -21.33 29.13 -0.98
N THR A 113 -20.68 29.83 -1.93
CA THR A 113 -19.38 29.44 -2.50
C THR A 113 -18.27 29.27 -1.45
N VAL A 114 -18.25 30.06 -0.37
CA VAL A 114 -17.23 29.94 0.70
C VAL A 114 -17.51 28.73 1.59
N GLY A 115 -18.78 28.37 1.81
CA GLY A 115 -19.14 27.15 2.53
C GLY A 115 -18.76 25.90 1.76
N ASP A 116 -19.13 25.83 0.48
CA ASP A 116 -18.80 24.71 -0.42
C ASP A 116 -17.29 24.46 -0.47
N ASN A 117 -16.53 25.55 -0.46
CA ASN A 117 -15.07 25.57 -0.44
C ASN A 117 -14.47 24.91 0.82
N ILE A 118 -14.99 25.25 2.01
CA ILE A 118 -14.53 24.69 3.28
C ILE A 118 -14.85 23.18 3.34
N ASP A 119 -16.02 22.78 2.82
CA ASP A 119 -16.44 21.38 2.74
C ASP A 119 -15.57 20.56 1.76
N ALA A 120 -15.22 21.15 0.61
CA ALA A 120 -14.29 20.53 -0.34
C ALA A 120 -12.91 20.27 0.29
N HIS A 121 -12.40 21.24 1.06
CA HIS A 121 -11.16 21.08 1.83
C HIS A 121 -11.28 19.98 2.89
N ALA A 122 -12.39 19.92 3.64
CA ALA A 122 -12.64 18.87 4.62
C ALA A 122 -12.57 17.48 3.97
N LYS A 123 -13.26 17.31 2.84
CA LYS A 123 -13.29 16.05 2.09
C LYS A 123 -11.91 15.65 1.58
N HIS A 124 -11.17 16.59 0.98
CA HIS A 124 -9.81 16.37 0.48
C HIS A 124 -8.86 15.91 1.59
N TYR A 125 -8.74 16.70 2.66
CA TYR A 125 -7.81 16.39 3.73
C TYR A 125 -8.21 15.17 4.56
N THR A 126 -9.52 14.90 4.72
CA THR A 126 -9.99 13.62 5.28
C THR A 126 -9.51 12.45 4.45
N THR A 127 -9.61 12.53 3.12
CA THR A 127 -9.20 11.45 2.21
C THR A 127 -7.70 11.18 2.32
N HIS A 128 -6.88 12.25 2.32
CA HIS A 128 -5.43 12.16 2.54
C HIS A 128 -5.08 11.60 3.92
N ALA A 129 -5.67 12.15 4.99
CA ALA A 129 -5.42 11.71 6.36
C ALA A 129 -5.77 10.23 6.54
N THR A 130 -6.89 9.79 5.97
CA THR A 130 -7.30 8.39 6.01
C THR A 130 -6.30 7.49 5.27
N GLY A 131 -5.87 7.89 4.06
CA GLY A 131 -4.87 7.14 3.27
C GLY A 131 -3.52 7.05 3.98
N LEU A 132 -3.03 8.16 4.52
CA LEU A 132 -1.76 8.25 5.24
C LEU A 132 -1.79 7.44 6.54
N THR A 133 -2.83 7.59 7.35
CA THR A 133 -2.95 6.84 8.61
C THR A 133 -3.01 5.34 8.35
N ARG A 134 -3.78 4.89 7.34
CA ARG A 134 -3.80 3.48 6.96
C ARG A 134 -2.41 2.99 6.53
N PHE A 135 -1.72 3.75 5.69
CA PHE A 135 -0.37 3.43 5.25
C PHE A 135 0.62 3.33 6.41
N MET A 136 0.53 4.23 7.39
CA MET A 136 1.39 4.18 8.58
C MET A 136 1.10 2.96 9.46
N PHE A 137 -0.16 2.58 9.65
CA PHE A 137 -0.51 1.35 10.37
C PHE A 137 0.02 0.10 9.66
N VAL A 138 -0.13 0.01 8.34
CA VAL A 138 0.45 -1.10 7.56
C VAL A 138 1.98 -1.10 7.63
N CYS A 139 2.62 0.07 7.58
CA CYS A 139 4.08 0.16 7.75
C CYS A 139 4.53 -0.28 9.15
N ASN A 140 3.76 -0.03 10.20
CA ASN A 140 4.09 -0.53 11.53
C ASN A 140 4.01 -2.06 11.58
N GLY A 141 2.96 -2.67 10.99
CA GLY A 141 2.88 -4.13 10.84
C GLY A 141 4.07 -4.69 10.04
N LEU A 142 4.48 -4.00 8.97
CA LEU A 142 5.64 -4.36 8.17
C LEU A 142 6.97 -4.26 8.95
N GLU A 143 7.13 -3.24 9.80
CA GLU A 143 8.30 -3.10 10.68
C GLU A 143 8.36 -4.22 11.73
N GLU A 144 7.23 -4.64 12.30
CA GLU A 144 7.19 -5.83 13.16
C GLU A 144 7.55 -7.11 12.39
N ALA A 145 7.07 -7.26 11.15
CA ALA A 145 7.45 -8.38 10.30
C ALA A 145 8.96 -8.40 9.99
N TYR A 146 9.59 -7.24 9.81
CA TYR A 146 11.05 -7.16 9.66
C TYR A 146 11.78 -7.61 10.93
N ARG A 147 11.33 -7.16 12.10
CA ARG A 147 11.95 -7.53 13.37
C ARG A 147 11.76 -9.01 13.68
N PHE A 148 10.62 -9.58 13.30
CA PHE A 148 10.31 -11.00 13.47
C PHE A 148 11.38 -11.89 12.85
N ILE A 149 11.85 -11.57 11.64
CA ILE A 149 12.86 -12.38 10.92
C ILE A 149 14.30 -11.87 11.05
N ASP A 150 14.54 -10.78 11.79
CA ASP A 150 15.86 -10.13 11.85
C ASP A 150 16.97 -11.08 12.33
N HIS A 151 16.65 -11.96 13.28
CA HIS A 151 17.56 -12.95 13.84
C HIS A 151 18.17 -13.89 12.79
N LEU A 152 17.52 -14.06 11.63
CA LEU A 152 17.99 -14.92 10.53
C LEU A 152 19.09 -14.26 9.69
N TYR A 153 19.25 -12.93 9.76
CA TYR A 153 20.25 -12.22 8.97
C TYR A 153 21.69 -12.55 9.39
N GLY A 154 21.94 -12.72 10.70
CA GLY A 154 23.26 -13.08 11.21
C GLY A 154 23.81 -14.36 10.54
N PRO A 155 23.10 -15.50 10.64
CA PRO A 155 23.47 -16.73 9.93
C PRO A 155 23.63 -16.56 8.42
N LEU A 156 22.72 -15.82 7.75
CA LEU A 156 22.81 -15.53 6.32
C LEU A 156 24.12 -14.80 5.98
N SER A 157 24.47 -13.77 6.75
CA SER A 157 25.65 -12.94 6.49
C SER A 157 26.96 -13.72 6.62
N VAL A 158 27.04 -14.64 7.59
CA VAL A 158 28.18 -15.56 7.76
C VAL A 158 28.27 -16.53 6.59
N ARG A 159 27.15 -17.16 6.21
CA ARG A 159 27.07 -18.08 5.07
C ARG A 159 27.48 -17.41 3.75
N LYS A 160 27.13 -16.14 3.55
CA LYS A 160 27.53 -15.34 2.38
C LYS A 160 28.93 -14.71 2.49
N GLY A 161 29.65 -14.93 3.60
CA GLY A 161 31.00 -14.41 3.80
C GLY A 161 31.10 -12.88 3.79
N LEU A 162 30.04 -12.18 4.25
CA LEU A 162 29.99 -10.72 4.18
C LEU A 162 30.98 -10.08 5.16
N ALA A 163 31.74 -9.10 4.67
CA ALA A 163 32.63 -8.33 5.54
C ALA A 163 31.82 -7.41 6.47
N LYS A 164 32.36 -7.10 7.67
CA LYS A 164 31.70 -6.24 8.68
C LYS A 164 31.16 -4.91 8.11
N ARG A 165 31.90 -4.29 7.18
CA ARG A 165 31.51 -3.03 6.52
C ARG A 165 30.31 -3.15 5.56
N GLN A 166 29.99 -4.36 5.11
CA GLN A 166 28.89 -4.65 4.19
C GLN A 166 27.62 -5.09 4.93
N LEU A 167 27.70 -5.29 6.25
CA LEU A 167 26.55 -5.67 7.06
C LEU A 167 25.50 -4.57 7.05
N LYS A 168 24.27 -4.95 6.75
CA LYS A 168 23.12 -4.05 6.76
C LYS A 168 22.78 -3.71 8.22
N ARG A 169 22.61 -2.41 8.50
CA ARG A 169 22.40 -1.91 9.88
C ARG A 169 20.94 -2.00 10.33
N ALA A 170 20.00 -1.59 9.48
CA ALA A 170 18.57 -1.57 9.79
C ALA A 170 17.90 -2.92 9.51
N SER A 171 16.94 -3.31 10.35
CA SER A 171 16.14 -4.54 10.19
C SER A 171 15.45 -4.63 8.84
N SER A 172 14.93 -3.50 8.34
CA SER A 172 14.30 -3.42 7.03
C SER A 172 15.28 -3.73 5.87
N LEU A 173 16.55 -3.33 5.97
CA LEU A 173 17.59 -3.68 4.97
C LEU A 173 18.03 -5.15 5.09
N ARG A 174 18.10 -5.67 6.31
CA ARG A 174 18.42 -7.08 6.57
C ARG A 174 17.33 -8.00 6.03
N THR A 175 16.07 -7.58 6.18
CA THR A 175 14.91 -8.27 5.59
C THR A 175 14.97 -8.29 4.07
N VAL A 176 15.31 -7.18 3.41
CA VAL A 176 15.54 -7.18 1.95
C VAL A 176 16.57 -8.23 1.55
N ALA A 177 17.68 -8.34 2.27
CA ALA A 177 18.71 -9.34 1.99
C ALA A 177 18.23 -10.79 2.23
N LEU A 178 17.38 -11.03 3.23
CA LEU A 178 16.75 -12.32 3.49
C LEU A 178 15.77 -12.70 2.38
N LEU A 179 14.94 -11.76 1.93
CA LEU A 179 14.00 -11.96 0.84
C LEU A 179 14.72 -12.16 -0.50
N ASP A 180 15.80 -11.42 -0.77
CA ASP A 180 16.63 -11.65 -1.96
C ASP A 180 17.24 -13.06 -1.93
N ASP A 181 17.70 -13.56 -0.78
CA ASP A 181 18.19 -14.95 -0.64
C ASP A 181 17.07 -15.99 -0.88
N LEU A 182 15.87 -15.71 -0.38
CA LEU A 182 14.70 -16.54 -0.62
C LEU A 182 14.36 -16.59 -2.12
N PHE A 183 14.30 -15.44 -2.80
CA PHE A 183 14.01 -15.39 -4.23
C PHE A 183 15.13 -15.97 -5.08
N ASP A 184 16.39 -15.80 -4.70
CA ASP A 184 17.52 -16.43 -5.40
C ASP A 184 17.47 -17.96 -5.29
N SER A 185 16.96 -18.50 -4.18
CA SER A 185 16.90 -19.96 -3.93
C SER A 185 15.61 -20.63 -4.42
N LYS A 186 14.46 -19.97 -4.32
CA LYS A 186 13.13 -20.52 -4.68
C LYS A 186 12.57 -19.94 -5.98
N GLY A 187 13.18 -18.88 -6.51
CA GLY A 187 12.68 -18.18 -7.69
C GLY A 187 11.31 -17.55 -7.46
N ILE A 188 10.53 -17.42 -8.55
CA ILE A 188 9.19 -16.81 -8.52
C ILE A 188 8.18 -17.62 -7.69
N SER A 189 8.46 -18.91 -7.41
CA SER A 189 7.56 -19.76 -6.62
C SER A 189 7.44 -19.34 -5.14
N ALA A 190 8.38 -18.54 -4.63
CA ALA A 190 8.27 -17.94 -3.31
C ALA A 190 7.38 -16.69 -3.29
N ALA A 191 7.07 -16.13 -4.46
CA ALA A 191 6.19 -14.98 -4.56
C ALA A 191 4.71 -15.42 -4.61
N PRO A 192 3.80 -14.59 -4.10
CA PRO A 192 2.38 -14.77 -4.30
C PRO A 192 1.97 -14.77 -5.77
N LYS A 193 0.80 -15.33 -6.05
CA LYS A 193 0.14 -15.24 -7.36
C LYS A 193 0.02 -13.77 -7.78
N ASP A 194 0.32 -13.48 -9.05
CA ASP A 194 0.23 -12.13 -9.63
C ASP A 194 1.06 -11.04 -8.91
N PHE A 195 2.03 -11.43 -8.07
CA PHE A 195 2.86 -10.52 -7.28
C PHE A 195 3.52 -9.41 -8.11
N LYS A 196 4.09 -9.77 -9.27
CA LYS A 196 4.72 -8.81 -10.19
C LYS A 196 3.73 -7.75 -10.70
N HIS A 197 2.47 -8.11 -10.92
CA HIS A 197 1.45 -7.16 -11.36
C HIS A 197 1.18 -6.11 -10.27
N HIS A 198 0.95 -6.54 -9.03
CA HIS A 198 0.72 -5.62 -7.91
C HIS A 198 1.93 -4.73 -7.62
N CYS A 199 3.13 -5.29 -7.63
CA CYS A 199 4.36 -4.53 -7.48
C CYS A 199 4.58 -3.55 -8.64
N GLY A 200 4.33 -3.98 -9.89
CA GLY A 200 4.46 -3.14 -11.08
C GLY A 200 3.57 -1.90 -11.02
N ASN A 201 2.28 -2.07 -10.70
CA ASN A 201 1.35 -0.95 -10.56
C ASN A 201 1.84 0.08 -9.52
N PHE A 202 2.36 -0.39 -8.38
CA PHE A 202 2.94 0.50 -7.37
C PHE A 202 4.21 1.21 -7.87
N ILE A 203 5.11 0.47 -8.54
CA ILE A 203 6.36 1.03 -9.07
C ILE A 203 6.06 2.15 -10.09
N GLU A 204 5.08 1.95 -10.97
CA GLU A 204 4.66 2.96 -11.95
C GLU A 204 4.08 4.21 -11.30
N LEU A 205 3.20 4.05 -10.30
CA LEU A 205 2.69 5.18 -9.50
C LEU A 205 3.81 5.92 -8.77
N PHE A 206 4.74 5.18 -8.14
CA PHE A 206 5.86 5.78 -7.43
C PHE A 206 6.81 6.52 -8.37
N ALA A 207 7.00 6.03 -9.60
CA ALA A 207 7.83 6.69 -10.61
C ALA A 207 7.22 8.04 -11.04
N ARG A 208 5.90 8.13 -11.20
CA ARG A 208 5.19 9.38 -11.50
C ARG A 208 5.29 10.37 -10.35
N TYR A 209 4.95 9.94 -9.14
CA TYR A 209 5.16 10.70 -7.90
C TYR A 209 6.59 11.27 -7.80
N LYS A 210 7.60 10.42 -8.06
CA LYS A 210 9.00 10.84 -8.01
C LYS A 210 9.31 11.92 -9.03
N ALA A 211 8.81 11.79 -10.26
CA ALA A 211 9.06 12.75 -11.33
C ALA A 211 8.36 14.09 -11.07
N GLU A 212 7.11 14.06 -10.61
CA GLU A 212 6.27 15.24 -10.38
C GLU A 212 6.72 16.06 -9.17
N HIS A 213 7.13 15.39 -8.09
CA HIS A 213 7.52 16.05 -6.84
C HIS A 213 9.03 16.12 -6.60
N ASN A 214 9.85 15.71 -7.58
CA ASN A 214 11.29 15.63 -7.47
C ASN A 214 11.76 14.88 -6.19
N ALA A 215 11.04 13.80 -5.86
CA ALA A 215 11.24 13.08 -4.61
C ALA A 215 12.57 12.32 -4.61
N ALA A 216 13.37 12.51 -3.56
CA ALA A 216 14.67 11.85 -3.44
C ALA A 216 14.51 10.37 -3.05
N VAL A 217 15.24 9.47 -3.71
CA VAL A 217 15.28 8.04 -3.36
C VAL A 217 16.67 7.70 -2.84
N HIS A 218 16.71 7.05 -1.68
CA HIS A 218 17.96 6.74 -0.98
C HIS A 218 18.07 5.25 -0.65
N GLY A 219 19.31 4.79 -0.48
CA GLY A 219 19.60 3.46 0.06
C GLY A 219 19.24 2.29 -0.86
N LEU A 220 19.15 2.52 -2.17
CA LEU A 220 19.03 1.47 -3.19
C LEU A 220 20.42 1.04 -3.66
N ASP A 221 20.66 -0.27 -3.69
CA ASP A 221 21.87 -0.84 -4.28
C ASP A 221 21.78 -0.81 -5.83
N LEU A 222 22.93 -0.80 -6.51
CA LEU A 222 22.99 -0.89 -7.97
C LEU A 222 22.28 -2.16 -8.46
N GLY A 223 21.39 -2.02 -9.44
CA GLY A 223 20.61 -3.14 -10.00
C GLY A 223 19.40 -3.57 -9.17
N ALA A 224 19.06 -2.86 -8.09
CA ALA A 224 17.89 -3.15 -7.26
C ALA A 224 16.58 -3.22 -8.06
N GLU A 225 16.45 -2.44 -9.15
CA GLU A 225 15.28 -2.41 -10.04
C GLU A 225 14.95 -3.76 -10.68
N SER A 226 15.95 -4.64 -10.83
CA SER A 226 15.77 -5.99 -11.37
C SER A 226 15.32 -7.03 -10.32
N ARG A 227 15.35 -6.67 -9.03
CA ARG A 227 15.04 -7.58 -7.92
C ARG A 227 13.55 -7.56 -7.60
N LEU A 228 13.03 -8.72 -7.20
CA LEU A 228 11.65 -8.84 -6.70
C LEU A 228 11.40 -8.06 -5.40
N THR A 229 12.45 -7.64 -4.69
CA THR A 229 12.38 -6.79 -3.49
C THR A 229 12.38 -5.28 -3.80
N TYR A 230 12.44 -4.88 -5.09
CA TYR A 230 12.51 -3.47 -5.46
C TYR A 230 11.32 -2.65 -4.93
N ALA A 231 10.11 -3.17 -5.09
CA ALA A 231 8.90 -2.51 -4.61
C ALA A 231 8.92 -2.31 -3.08
N LEU A 232 9.44 -3.27 -2.32
CA LEU A 232 9.63 -3.13 -0.86
C LEU A 232 10.56 -1.97 -0.51
N GLN A 233 11.65 -1.80 -1.28
CA GLN A 233 12.58 -0.71 -1.05
C GLN A 233 11.98 0.66 -1.40
N LEU A 234 11.09 0.72 -2.39
CA LEU A 234 10.31 1.92 -2.69
C LEU A 234 9.28 2.24 -1.59
N VAL A 235 8.58 1.22 -1.06
CA VAL A 235 7.68 1.39 0.11
C VAL A 235 8.45 2.00 1.29
N ARG A 236 9.67 1.52 1.56
CA ARG A 236 10.54 2.07 2.63
C ARG A 236 10.89 3.54 2.38
N ASN A 237 11.18 3.91 1.12
CA ASN A 237 11.42 5.31 0.76
C ASN A 237 10.16 6.17 0.94
N LEU A 238 9.00 5.68 0.48
CA LEU A 238 7.72 6.37 0.66
C LEU A 238 7.40 6.60 2.15
N ARG A 239 7.58 5.58 2.99
CA ARG A 239 7.43 5.69 4.45
C ARG A 239 8.34 6.76 5.03
N ASN A 240 9.58 6.85 4.56
CA ASN A 240 10.51 7.89 5.02
C ASN A 240 10.08 9.29 4.56
N HIS A 241 9.55 9.44 3.34
CA HIS A 241 9.00 10.72 2.88
C HIS A 241 7.85 11.19 3.78
N VAL A 242 6.94 10.29 4.14
CA VAL A 242 5.84 10.59 5.07
C VAL A 242 6.39 10.96 6.46
N ALA A 243 7.29 10.13 7.01
CA ALA A 243 7.83 10.34 8.35
C ALA A 243 8.67 11.63 8.49
N HIS A 244 9.30 12.08 7.41
CA HIS A 244 10.08 13.32 7.37
C HIS A 244 9.28 14.54 6.90
N GLY A 245 7.98 14.39 6.62
CA GLY A 245 7.12 15.48 6.19
C GLY A 245 7.42 16.01 4.79
N THR A 246 8.08 15.22 3.95
CA THR A 246 8.36 15.58 2.54
C THR A 246 7.31 15.03 1.58
N PHE A 247 6.37 14.21 2.06
CA PHE A 247 5.24 13.75 1.27
C PHE A 247 4.24 14.90 1.05
N PRO A 248 3.83 15.17 -0.20
CA PRO A 248 2.92 16.27 -0.52
C PRO A 248 1.49 15.95 -0.09
N LEU A 249 0.75 16.99 0.33
CA LEU A 249 -0.69 16.89 0.60
C LEU A 249 -1.55 17.52 -0.50
N GLY A 250 -0.97 18.44 -1.28
CA GLY A 250 -1.67 19.23 -2.31
C GLY A 250 -2.82 20.09 -1.77
N PRO A 251 -3.16 21.23 -2.40
CA PRO A 251 -4.50 21.80 -2.29
C PRO A 251 -5.50 20.90 -3.04
N PRO A 252 -6.81 21.03 -2.79
CA PRO A 252 -7.82 20.39 -3.64
C PRO A 252 -7.72 20.84 -5.10
N ALA A 253 -8.09 19.96 -6.05
CA ALA A 253 -7.99 20.20 -7.48
C ALA A 253 -8.69 21.49 -7.95
N ASP A 254 -9.83 21.84 -7.34
CA ASP A 254 -10.65 23.00 -7.70
C ASP A 254 -9.95 24.36 -7.47
N TYR A 255 -8.79 24.38 -6.79
CA TYR A 255 -8.01 25.57 -6.48
C TYR A 255 -6.74 25.72 -7.32
N GLY A 256 -6.62 24.96 -8.41
CA GLY A 256 -5.33 24.80 -9.08
C GLY A 256 -4.32 24.02 -8.22
N GLY A 257 -4.84 23.26 -7.23
CA GLY A 257 -4.09 22.22 -6.57
C GLY A 257 -3.74 21.12 -7.56
N TYR A 258 -2.62 20.44 -7.33
CA TYR A 258 -2.13 19.42 -8.24
C TYR A 258 -3.21 18.35 -8.49
N GLU A 259 -3.45 18.00 -9.75
CA GLU A 259 -4.34 16.91 -10.19
C GLU A 259 -3.91 15.53 -9.63
N ASP A 260 -2.78 15.45 -8.92
CA ASP A 260 -2.16 14.24 -8.38
C ASP A 260 -2.72 13.79 -7.02
N SER A 261 -3.63 14.52 -6.36
CA SER A 261 -4.11 14.17 -5.01
C SER A 261 -4.74 12.78 -4.93
N GLU A 262 -5.57 12.42 -5.91
CA GLU A 262 -6.16 11.10 -6.04
C GLU A 262 -5.09 10.04 -6.36
N GLU A 263 -4.10 10.40 -7.17
CA GLU A 263 -2.98 9.52 -7.53
C GLU A 263 -2.08 9.24 -6.32
N LEU A 264 -1.83 10.22 -5.46
CA LEU A 264 -1.10 10.08 -4.20
C LEU A 264 -1.81 9.13 -3.25
N VAL A 265 -3.13 9.28 -3.09
CA VAL A 265 -3.94 8.37 -2.26
C VAL A 265 -3.99 6.97 -2.86
N LEU A 266 -4.10 6.86 -4.18
CA LEU A 266 -4.02 5.59 -4.90
C LEU A 266 -2.65 4.92 -4.72
N MET A 267 -1.56 5.68 -4.81
CA MET A 267 -0.21 5.18 -4.55
C MET A 267 -0.07 4.66 -3.12
N LEU A 268 -0.60 5.38 -2.10
CA LEU A 268 -0.62 4.90 -0.71
C LEU A 268 -1.39 3.58 -0.58
N LYS A 269 -2.54 3.44 -1.27
CA LYS A 269 -3.32 2.20 -1.31
C LYS A 269 -2.53 1.05 -1.93
N HIS A 270 -1.82 1.29 -3.04
CA HIS A 270 -0.96 0.29 -3.67
C HIS A 270 0.26 -0.05 -2.82
N ALA A 271 0.85 0.93 -2.13
CA ALA A 271 1.92 0.70 -1.18
C ALA A 271 1.45 -0.21 -0.04
N CYS A 272 0.25 0.01 0.50
CA CYS A 272 -0.35 -0.88 1.50
C CYS A 272 -0.51 -2.31 0.97
N ARG A 273 -0.99 -2.48 -0.27
CA ARG A 273 -1.11 -3.79 -0.91
C ARG A 273 0.24 -4.50 -1.01
N VAL A 274 1.25 -3.80 -1.50
CA VAL A 274 2.61 -4.32 -1.65
C VAL A 274 3.20 -4.71 -0.29
N SER A 275 3.07 -3.85 0.72
CA SER A 275 3.49 -4.15 2.09
C SER A 275 2.85 -5.44 2.60
N ALA A 276 1.53 -5.58 2.44
CA ALA A 276 0.81 -6.78 2.86
C ALA A 276 1.28 -8.04 2.13
N LEU A 277 1.56 -7.97 0.83
CA LEU A 277 2.12 -9.10 0.07
C LEU A 277 3.50 -9.53 0.61
N TYR A 278 4.37 -8.58 0.96
CA TYR A 278 5.66 -8.92 1.59
C TYR A 278 5.51 -9.47 3.00
N ILE A 279 4.55 -8.97 3.79
CA ILE A 279 4.22 -9.57 5.09
C ILE A 279 3.77 -11.01 4.88
N GLN A 280 2.91 -11.30 3.91
CA GLN A 280 2.46 -12.67 3.61
C GLN A 280 3.62 -13.58 3.18
N ILE A 281 4.59 -13.07 2.39
CA ILE A 281 5.82 -13.82 2.08
C ILE A 281 6.60 -14.13 3.37
N ILE A 282 6.72 -13.15 4.27
CA ILE A 282 7.42 -13.31 5.54
C ILE A 282 6.73 -14.39 6.40
N LEU A 283 5.41 -14.29 6.58
CA LEU A 283 4.61 -15.26 7.32
C LEU A 283 4.69 -16.66 6.68
N ARG A 284 4.60 -16.77 5.35
CA ARG A 284 4.65 -18.05 4.65
C ARG A 284 5.96 -18.81 4.83
N TRP A 285 7.08 -18.09 4.70
CA TRP A 285 8.39 -18.71 4.48
C TRP A 285 9.29 -18.72 5.72
N PHE A 286 8.99 -17.88 6.72
CA PHE A 286 9.84 -17.73 7.90
C PHE A 286 9.12 -18.06 9.22
N ALA A 287 7.80 -18.28 9.19
CA ALA A 287 7.06 -18.85 10.32
C ALA A 287 7.38 -20.35 10.50
N GLN A 288 7.21 -20.85 11.73
CA GLN A 288 7.45 -22.27 12.06
C GLN A 288 6.21 -23.15 11.79
N GLY A 289 5.08 -22.53 11.47
CA GLY A 289 3.78 -23.19 11.28
C GLY A 289 2.75 -22.61 12.24
N PHE A 290 1.56 -23.22 12.24
CA PHE A 290 0.45 -22.79 13.08
C PHE A 290 0.59 -23.34 14.51
N GLU A 291 0.88 -22.45 15.45
CA GLU A 291 1.16 -22.78 16.85
C GLU A 291 0.26 -22.06 17.85
N SER A 292 -0.63 -21.17 17.39
CA SER A 292 -1.51 -20.39 18.28
C SER A 292 -2.47 -21.27 19.09
N TYR A 293 -2.88 -20.77 20.25
CA TYR A 293 -3.89 -21.43 21.07
C TYR A 293 -5.21 -21.62 20.31
N ASP A 294 -5.65 -20.60 19.56
CA ASP A 294 -6.91 -20.65 18.82
C ASP A 294 -6.87 -21.68 17.69
N TYR A 295 -5.77 -21.72 16.92
CA TYR A 295 -5.60 -22.74 15.88
C TYR A 295 -5.58 -24.15 16.47
N ASN A 296 -4.85 -24.36 17.58
CA ASN A 296 -4.83 -25.65 18.26
C ASN A 296 -6.21 -26.04 18.81
N SER A 297 -6.97 -25.07 19.34
CA SER A 297 -8.32 -25.32 19.85
C SER A 297 -9.28 -25.73 18.74
N ILE A 298 -9.19 -25.11 17.55
CA ILE A 298 -9.96 -25.50 16.37
C ILE A 298 -9.55 -26.89 15.89
N ARG A 299 -8.25 -27.17 15.83
CA ARG A 299 -7.73 -28.48 15.42
C ARG A 299 -8.23 -29.62 16.29
N ASP A 300 -8.38 -29.37 17.59
CA ASP A 300 -8.78 -30.37 18.57
C ASP A 300 -10.32 -30.45 18.74
N ALA A 301 -11.08 -29.61 18.04
CA ALA A 301 -12.54 -29.59 18.05
C ALA A 301 -13.16 -30.62 17.08
N TYR A 302 -14.43 -30.95 17.27
CA TYR A 302 -15.14 -31.99 16.51
C TYR A 302 -16.36 -31.41 15.80
N ALA A 303 -16.22 -31.11 14.50
CA ALA A 303 -17.31 -30.77 13.59
C ALA A 303 -16.76 -30.58 12.16
N LYS A 304 -17.63 -30.62 11.14
CA LYS A 304 -17.23 -30.54 9.72
C LYS A 304 -16.58 -29.19 9.39
N GLU A 305 -17.03 -28.11 10.02
CA GLU A 305 -16.51 -26.77 9.86
C GLU A 305 -15.04 -26.66 10.33
N PHE A 306 -14.69 -27.34 11.43
CA PHE A 306 -13.32 -27.36 11.94
C PHE A 306 -12.41 -28.21 11.04
N ASP A 307 -12.89 -29.36 10.58
CA ASP A 307 -12.17 -30.20 9.60
C ASP A 307 -11.88 -29.41 8.32
N ARG A 308 -12.89 -28.69 7.80
CA ARG A 308 -12.75 -27.82 6.63
C ARG A 308 -11.75 -26.70 6.88
N PHE A 309 -11.80 -26.04 8.04
CA PHE A 309 -10.85 -24.99 8.40
C PHE A 309 -9.42 -25.53 8.40
N ILE A 310 -9.16 -26.65 9.05
CA ILE A 310 -7.81 -27.25 9.12
C ILE A 310 -7.33 -27.73 7.75
N ALA A 311 -8.21 -28.26 6.92
CA ALA A 311 -7.87 -28.69 5.57
C ALA A 311 -7.45 -27.51 4.65
N ASN A 312 -7.98 -26.31 4.89
CA ASN A 312 -7.76 -25.15 4.02
C ASN A 312 -6.80 -24.09 4.62
N CYS A 313 -6.70 -23.97 5.94
CA CYS A 313 -5.80 -23.05 6.63
C CYS A 313 -4.37 -23.60 6.67
N THR A 314 -3.74 -23.69 5.50
CA THR A 314 -2.39 -24.22 5.32
C THR A 314 -1.37 -23.09 5.12
N LEU A 315 -0.07 -23.41 5.21
CA LEU A 315 0.95 -22.44 4.85
C LEU A 315 0.82 -22.07 3.36
N GLU A 316 0.47 -23.02 2.50
CA GLU A 316 0.19 -22.75 1.08
C GLU A 316 -0.92 -21.70 0.90
N TYR A 317 -1.98 -21.76 1.72
CA TYR A 317 -3.02 -20.72 1.72
C TYR A 317 -2.46 -19.34 2.13
N VAL A 318 -1.58 -19.27 3.13
CA VAL A 318 -0.91 -18.02 3.55
C VAL A 318 -0.14 -17.35 2.42
N GLN A 319 0.31 -18.11 1.41
CA GLN A 319 1.03 -17.55 0.27
C GLN A 319 0.15 -16.69 -0.65
N ASP A 320 -1.17 -16.85 -0.63
CA ASP A 320 -2.09 -16.23 -1.59
C ASP A 320 -3.33 -15.58 -0.92
N LEU A 321 -3.16 -15.03 0.28
CA LEU A 321 -4.25 -14.39 1.06
C LEU A 321 -4.89 -13.19 0.35
N HIS A 322 -4.22 -12.59 -0.62
CA HIS A 322 -4.75 -11.51 -1.43
C HIS A 322 -5.73 -11.97 -2.51
N VAL A 323 -5.77 -13.28 -2.83
CA VAL A 323 -6.61 -13.85 -3.88
C VAL A 323 -8.00 -14.17 -3.32
N LYS A 324 -9.06 -13.90 -4.09
CA LYS A 324 -10.41 -14.33 -3.73
C LYS A 324 -10.51 -15.85 -3.83
N SER A 325 -11.12 -16.46 -2.83
CA SER A 325 -11.28 -17.90 -2.72
C SER A 325 -12.56 -18.23 -1.97
N GLU A 326 -13.05 -19.46 -2.14
CA GLU A 326 -14.22 -19.95 -1.40
C GLU A 326 -13.96 -19.92 0.11
N PHE A 327 -12.81 -20.45 0.53
CA PHE A 327 -12.29 -20.36 1.88
C PHE A 327 -11.66 -18.98 2.17
N ALA A 328 -11.95 -18.42 3.34
CA ALA A 328 -11.43 -17.14 3.81
C ALA A 328 -11.43 -17.11 5.34
N LEU A 329 -10.35 -16.64 5.97
CA LEU A 329 -10.26 -16.56 7.43
C LEU A 329 -11.22 -15.52 8.01
N HIS A 330 -11.55 -14.45 7.27
CA HIS A 330 -12.48 -13.42 7.75
C HIS A 330 -13.96 -13.80 7.62
N LYS A 331 -14.28 -14.94 6.98
CA LYS A 331 -15.65 -15.45 6.92
C LYS A 331 -15.95 -16.26 8.18
N ASP A 332 -17.21 -16.26 8.59
CA ASP A 332 -17.65 -17.06 9.73
C ASP A 332 -17.47 -18.55 9.44
N LEU A 333 -16.99 -19.31 10.43
CA LEU A 333 -16.77 -20.75 10.35
C LEU A 333 -18.09 -21.50 10.11
N TYR A 334 -19.21 -20.93 10.57
CA TYR A 334 -20.54 -21.54 10.52
C TYR A 334 -21.39 -21.12 9.32
N ASP A 335 -20.89 -20.25 8.43
CA ASP A 335 -21.66 -19.73 7.28
C ASP A 335 -21.73 -20.71 6.09
N TYR A 336 -21.70 -22.02 6.36
CA TYR A 336 -21.63 -23.08 5.35
C TYR A 336 -22.97 -23.78 5.09
N GLU A 337 -23.95 -23.69 6.00
CA GLU A 337 -25.17 -24.52 5.96
C GLU A 337 -26.40 -23.85 5.32
N ARG A 338 -26.26 -22.73 4.58
CA ARG A 338 -27.43 -22.12 3.94
C ARG A 338 -27.82 -22.67 2.57
N ASP A 339 -26.99 -23.51 1.96
CA ASP A 339 -27.19 -23.95 0.57
C ASP A 339 -27.51 -25.45 0.43
N GLU A 340 -27.59 -26.25 1.51
CA GLU A 340 -27.82 -27.71 1.42
C GLU A 340 -29.13 -28.22 2.07
N ASP A 341 -29.92 -27.36 2.75
CA ASP A 341 -31.12 -27.80 3.51
C ASP A 341 -32.48 -27.36 2.89
N ASP A 342 -32.51 -26.83 1.67
CA ASP A 342 -33.76 -26.36 1.00
C ASP A 342 -34.34 -27.35 -0.04
N ASP A 343 -33.88 -28.60 -0.05
CA ASP A 343 -34.47 -29.69 -0.85
C ASP A 343 -34.99 -30.83 0.06
N ASP A 344 -36.14 -30.63 0.71
CA ASP A 344 -37.03 -31.72 1.18
C ASP A 344 -38.51 -31.30 1.21
#